data_AF-A0A520J9F1-F1
#
_entry.id   AF-A0A520J9F1-F1
#
_cell.length_a   1.000
_cell.length_b   1.000
_cell.length_c   1.000
_cell.angle_alpha   90.00
_cell.angle_beta   90.00
_cell.angle_gamma   90.00
#
_symmetry.space_group_name_H-M   'P 1'
#
loop_
_entity.id
_entity.type
_entity.pdbx_description
1 polymer ?
#
loop_
_entity_poly.entity_id
_entity_poly.type
_entity_poly.pdbx_seq_one_letter_code
_entity_poly.pdbx_strand_id
1 'polypeptide(L)'
;MADLGDKHAISIADHGAIGNLETIALVDTAGTIDYLCWPCLDSASVFARLLDGDKGGHFSVEPDLPDANIVQMYLPETNILLTRWMANAASVDLVDLMPVGNDKDDAPSRLVRRLTCTRGSATVRVRCAPRFD
;
A
#
# COMPACT_ATOMS: atom_id res chain seq x y z
N MET A 1 -32.06 -1.63 13.42
CA MET A 1 -31.13 -2.67 12.96
C MET A 1 -30.51 -2.14 11.68
N ALA A 2 -29.52 -1.26 11.82
CA ALA A 2 -28.84 -0.65 10.69
C ALA A 2 -27.67 -1.55 10.29
N ASP A 3 -27.65 -1.86 9.01
CA ASP A 3 -26.62 -2.60 8.27
C ASP A 3 -25.26 -1.89 8.41
N LEU A 4 -24.32 -2.50 9.13
CA LEU A 4 -22.91 -2.07 9.17
C LEU A 4 -22.20 -2.70 7.95
N GLY A 5 -22.44 -2.14 6.77
CA GLY A 5 -21.74 -2.52 5.55
C GLY A 5 -20.25 -2.18 5.62
N ASP A 6 -19.40 -3.19 5.36
CA ASP A 6 -17.98 -3.13 5.00
C ASP A 6 -17.06 -2.19 5.80
N LYS A 7 -16.76 -2.58 7.05
CA LYS A 7 -15.46 -2.20 7.62
C LYS A 7 -14.41 -3.15 7.04
N HIS A 8 -13.55 -2.61 6.17
CA HIS A 8 -12.32 -3.23 5.67
C HIS A 8 -11.40 -3.57 6.85
N ALA A 9 -11.74 -4.61 7.61
CA ALA A 9 -11.06 -5.00 8.84
C ALA A 9 -9.96 -6.01 8.49
N ILE A 10 -8.94 -5.54 7.75
CA ILE A 10 -7.68 -6.27 7.63
C ILE A 10 -6.99 -6.21 8.99
N SER A 11 -6.42 -7.33 9.45
CA SER A 11 -5.65 -7.34 10.70
C SER A 11 -4.40 -6.50 10.56
N ILE A 12 -3.97 -5.83 11.63
CA ILE A 12 -2.67 -5.14 11.64
C ILE A 12 -1.51 -6.08 11.30
N ALA A 13 -1.64 -7.38 11.59
CA ALA A 13 -0.66 -8.39 11.27
C ALA A 13 -0.50 -8.66 9.75
N ASP A 14 -1.49 -8.27 8.95
CA ASP A 14 -1.51 -8.46 7.50
C ASP A 14 -0.98 -7.22 6.75
N HIS A 15 -0.16 -6.39 7.42
CA HIS A 15 0.46 -5.21 6.84
C HIS A 15 1.98 -5.37 6.75
N GLY A 16 2.53 -4.98 5.60
CA GLY A 16 3.94 -4.63 5.46
C GLY A 16 4.17 -3.16 5.82
N ALA A 17 5.33 -2.84 6.35
CA ALA A 17 5.77 -1.49 6.67
C ALA A 17 6.95 -1.11 5.77
N ILE A 18 6.81 0.00 5.04
CA ILE A 18 7.87 0.57 4.21
C ILE A 18 8.22 1.98 4.70
N GLY A 19 9.49 2.37 4.63
CA GLY A 19 9.94 3.67 5.11
C GLY A 19 11.29 4.08 4.53
N ASN A 20 11.62 5.35 4.67
CA ASN A 20 12.85 5.96 4.13
C ASN A 20 13.67 6.71 5.20
N LEU A 21 13.54 6.31 6.46
CA LEU A 21 14.12 6.97 7.64
C LEU A 21 13.45 8.31 8.03
N GLU A 22 12.61 8.89 7.17
CA GLU A 22 11.86 10.11 7.48
C GLU A 22 10.41 9.81 7.88
N THR A 23 9.76 8.87 7.19
CA THR A 23 8.39 8.43 7.47
C THR A 23 8.20 6.93 7.22
N ILE A 24 6.98 6.44 7.48
CA ILE A 24 6.57 5.05 7.34
C ILE A 24 5.15 4.96 6.74
N ALA A 25 4.97 4.03 5.80
CA ALA A 25 3.67 3.64 5.27
C ALA A 25 3.35 2.20 5.67
N LEU A 26 2.09 1.93 6.02
CA LEU A 26 1.59 0.57 6.19
C LEU A 26 0.83 0.15 4.93
N VAL A 27 1.10 -1.06 4.44
CA VAL A 27 0.55 -1.60 3.20
C VAL A 27 -0.12 -2.94 3.49
N ASP A 28 -1.43 -3.03 3.31
CA ASP A 28 -2.18 -4.27 3.48
C ASP A 28 -1.93 -5.28 2.34
N THR A 29 -2.36 -6.53 2.55
CA THR A 29 -2.26 -7.60 1.54
C THR A 29 -3.17 -7.39 0.31
N ALA A 30 -4.13 -6.46 0.37
CA ALA A 30 -4.95 -6.06 -0.77
C ALA A 30 -4.27 -4.97 -1.63
N GLY A 31 -3.09 -4.49 -1.25
CA GLY A 31 -2.36 -3.44 -1.97
C GLY A 31 -2.84 -2.04 -1.60
N THR A 32 -3.38 -1.85 -0.40
CA THR A 32 -3.81 -0.55 0.12
C THR A 32 -2.81 -0.01 1.11
N ILE A 33 -2.40 1.24 0.91
CA ILE A 33 -1.76 2.05 1.94
C ILE A 33 -2.85 2.78 2.71
N ASP A 34 -3.08 2.37 3.95
CA ASP A 34 -4.14 2.87 4.81
C ASP A 34 -3.62 3.68 6.01
N TYR A 35 -2.29 3.78 6.16
CA TYR A 35 -1.62 4.67 7.09
C TYR A 35 -0.34 5.25 6.49
N LEU A 36 -0.19 6.59 6.54
CA LEU A 36 1.02 7.32 6.14
C LEU A 36 0.98 8.75 6.70
N CYS A 37 2.01 9.13 7.45
CA CYS A 37 2.32 10.54 7.74
C CYS A 37 3.23 11.11 6.65
N TRP A 38 3.09 12.39 6.31
CA TRP A 38 3.91 12.98 5.25
C TRP A 38 4.27 14.44 5.51
N PRO A 39 5.52 14.88 5.26
CA PRO A 39 6.64 14.09 4.72
C PRO A 39 7.40 13.26 5.76
N CYS A 40 7.27 13.58 7.04
CA CYS A 40 7.95 12.89 8.14
C CYS A 40 6.97 12.22 9.11
N LEU A 41 7.48 11.33 9.97
CA LEU A 41 6.68 10.48 10.86
C LEU A 41 5.79 11.27 11.84
N ASP A 42 6.25 12.43 12.29
CA ASP A 42 5.55 13.34 13.22
C ASP A 42 4.68 14.38 12.51
N SER A 43 4.58 14.33 11.18
CA SER A 43 3.64 15.17 10.41
C SER A 43 2.19 14.65 10.53
N ALA A 44 1.24 15.46 10.05
CA ALA A 44 -0.12 15.01 9.86
C ALA A 44 -0.20 13.78 8.94
N SER A 45 -1.18 12.91 9.21
CA SER A 45 -1.48 11.77 8.36
C SER A 45 -2.10 12.24 7.04
N VAL A 46 -1.61 11.72 5.92
CA VAL A 46 -2.28 11.83 4.61
C VAL A 46 -3.23 10.64 4.39
N PHE A 47 -2.91 9.51 5.03
CA PHE A 47 -3.77 8.33 5.13
C PHE A 47 -3.81 7.85 6.58
N ALA A 48 -4.98 7.48 7.05
CA ALA A 48 -5.28 6.99 8.39
C ALA A 48 -6.55 6.11 8.41
N ARG A 49 -6.88 5.45 7.29
CA ARG A 49 -8.05 4.54 7.18
C ARG A 49 -7.98 3.38 8.17
N LEU A 50 -6.77 2.99 8.58
CA LEU A 50 -6.57 2.03 9.68
C LEU A 50 -7.23 2.46 10.99
N LEU A 51 -7.27 3.77 11.28
CA LEU A 51 -7.82 4.35 12.50
C LEU A 51 -9.28 4.79 12.33
N ASP A 52 -9.62 5.33 11.16
CA ASP A 52 -10.98 5.73 10.79
C ASP A 52 -11.29 5.27 9.37
N GLY A 53 -12.05 4.18 9.26
CA GLY A 53 -12.39 3.55 7.98
C GLY A 53 -13.11 4.46 6.98
N ASP A 54 -13.82 5.48 7.45
CA ASP A 54 -14.66 6.35 6.64
C ASP A 54 -13.92 7.64 6.24
N LYS A 55 -13.15 8.22 7.17
CA LYS A 55 -12.53 9.54 7.00
C LYS A 55 -11.02 9.50 6.79
N GLY A 56 -10.37 8.39 7.12
CA GLY A 56 -8.91 8.34 7.19
C GLY A 56 -8.19 8.45 5.85
N GLY A 57 -8.86 8.22 4.72
CA GLY A 57 -8.20 8.24 3.41
C GLY A 57 -7.23 7.06 3.19
N HIS A 58 -6.92 6.76 1.93
CA HIS A 58 -6.06 5.63 1.57
C HIS A 58 -5.51 5.79 0.15
N PHE A 59 -4.54 4.95 -0.19
CA PHE A 59 -4.10 4.75 -1.56
C PHE A 59 -4.10 3.26 -1.89
N SER A 60 -5.03 2.79 -2.74
CA SER A 60 -5.11 1.39 -3.15
C SER A 60 -4.72 1.17 -4.61
N VAL A 61 -4.10 0.00 -4.85
CA VAL A 61 -3.78 -0.57 -6.15
C VAL A 61 -4.21 -2.04 -6.10
N GLU A 62 -5.41 -2.32 -6.61
CA GLU A 62 -6.12 -3.59 -6.43
C GLU A 62 -6.37 -4.25 -7.79
N PRO A 63 -5.69 -5.38 -8.09
CA PRO A 63 -6.03 -6.20 -9.25
C PRO A 63 -7.42 -6.85 -9.06
N ASP A 64 -8.24 -6.86 -10.11
CA ASP A 64 -9.53 -7.55 -10.14
C ASP A 64 -9.32 -9.05 -10.34
N LEU A 65 -8.86 -9.72 -9.28
CA LEU A 65 -8.52 -11.14 -9.24
C LEU A 65 -9.07 -11.76 -7.93
N PRO A 66 -10.40 -11.98 -7.82
CA PRO A 66 -11.04 -12.42 -6.58
C PRO A 66 -10.60 -13.82 -6.10
N ASP A 67 -10.15 -14.67 -7.02
CA ASP A 67 -9.70 -16.05 -6.73
C ASP A 67 -8.17 -16.14 -6.56
N ALA A 68 -7.47 -15.02 -6.41
CA ALA A 68 -6.02 -15.02 -6.33
C ALA A 68 -5.52 -15.60 -4.99
N ASN A 69 -4.50 -16.45 -5.07
CA ASN A 69 -3.64 -16.68 -3.92
C ASN A 69 -2.70 -15.47 -3.76
N ILE A 70 -2.66 -14.89 -2.55
CA ILE A 70 -1.92 -13.68 -2.25
C ILE A 70 -0.67 -14.04 -1.43
N VAL A 71 0.48 -13.55 -1.86
CA VAL A 71 1.72 -13.62 -1.10
C VAL A 71 2.27 -12.22 -0.93
N GLN A 72 2.53 -11.82 0.31
CA GLN A 72 3.24 -10.59 0.64
C GLN A 72 4.57 -10.93 1.32
N MET A 73 5.66 -10.35 0.83
CA MET A 73 6.99 -10.55 1.40
C MET A 73 7.91 -9.37 1.11
N TYR A 74 8.89 -9.16 1.98
CA TYR A 74 9.99 -8.25 1.66
C TYR A 74 10.97 -8.93 0.70
N LEU A 75 11.49 -8.17 -0.25
CA LEU A 75 12.64 -8.64 -1.03
C LEU A 75 13.86 -8.80 -0.10
N PRO A 76 14.66 -9.86 -0.26
CA PRO A 76 15.77 -10.16 0.65
C PRO A 76 16.69 -8.95 0.88
N GLU A 77 17.05 -8.71 2.14
CA GLU A 77 17.98 -7.65 2.54
C GLU A 77 17.54 -6.22 2.18
N THR A 78 16.24 -6.00 1.98
CA THR A 78 15.68 -4.67 1.66
C THR A 78 14.41 -4.37 2.44
N ASN A 79 14.02 -3.08 2.49
CA ASN A 79 12.69 -2.64 2.89
C ASN A 79 11.77 -2.40 1.68
N ILE A 80 11.90 -3.25 0.65
CA ILE A 80 11.02 -3.24 -0.53
C ILE A 80 9.98 -4.33 -0.33
N LEU A 81 8.70 -3.96 -0.37
CA LEU A 81 7.59 -4.87 -0.18
C LEU A 81 7.06 -5.35 -1.53
N LEU A 82 6.93 -6.66 -1.71
CA LEU A 82 6.26 -7.28 -2.84
C LEU A 82 4.93 -7.89 -2.37
N THR A 83 3.83 -7.44 -2.95
CA THR A 83 2.54 -8.13 -2.88
C THR A 83 2.25 -8.75 -4.24
N ARG A 84 2.00 -10.07 -4.26
CA ARG A 84 1.77 -10.85 -5.48
C ARG A 84 0.41 -11.53 -5.43
N TRP A 85 -0.39 -11.33 -6.47
CA TRP A 85 -1.65 -12.03 -6.71
C TRP A 85 -1.46 -13.08 -7.80
N MET A 86 -1.80 -14.34 -7.52
CA MET A 86 -1.70 -15.45 -8.47
C MET A 86 -3.07 -16.08 -8.68
N ALA A 87 -3.65 -15.87 -9.87
CA ALA A 87 -4.89 -16.48 -10.29
C ALA A 87 -4.72 -17.21 -11.64
N ASN A 88 -5.71 -18.02 -12.00
CA ASN A 88 -5.72 -18.68 -13.31
C ASN A 88 -5.67 -17.68 -14.47
N ALA A 89 -6.34 -16.53 -14.35
CA ALA A 89 -6.39 -15.50 -15.39
C ALA A 89 -5.08 -14.70 -15.52
N ALA A 90 -4.43 -14.34 -14.41
CA ALA A 90 -3.23 -13.50 -14.42
C ALA A 90 -2.38 -13.66 -13.15
N SER A 91 -1.13 -13.19 -13.24
CA SER A 91 -0.24 -12.97 -12.10
C SER A 91 0.18 -11.51 -12.08
N VAL A 92 0.00 -10.83 -10.95
CA VAL A 92 0.29 -9.41 -10.79
C VAL A 92 1.16 -9.19 -9.57
N ASP A 93 2.21 -8.38 -9.75
CA ASP A 93 3.13 -7.96 -8.70
C ASP A 93 2.94 -6.47 -8.45
N LEU A 94 2.76 -6.09 -7.19
CA LEU A 94 2.88 -4.72 -6.71
C LEU A 94 4.12 -4.64 -5.83
N VAL A 95 5.04 -3.76 -6.23
CA VAL A 95 6.23 -3.44 -5.46
C VAL A 95 6.07 -2.06 -4.85
N ASP A 96 6.08 -1.98 -3.52
CA ASP A 96 5.99 -0.75 -2.75
C ASP A 96 7.33 -0.48 -2.05
N LEU A 97 7.86 0.73 -2.19
CA LEU A 97 9.11 1.14 -1.57
C LEU A 97 9.18 2.66 -1.37
N MET A 98 10.03 3.08 -0.43
CA MET A 98 10.39 4.48 -0.22
C MET A 98 11.90 4.63 -0.36
N PRO A 99 12.42 5.31 -1.40
CA PRO A 99 13.85 5.53 -1.54
C PRO A 99 14.36 6.40 -0.39
N VAL A 100 15.48 6.01 0.21
CA VAL A 100 16.23 6.87 1.13
C VAL A 100 16.87 7.99 0.30
N GLY A 101 16.66 9.24 0.72
CA GLY A 101 17.35 10.39 0.14
C GLY A 101 18.86 10.26 0.35
N ASN A 102 19.64 10.75 -0.60
CA ASN A 102 21.09 10.90 -0.47
C ASN A 102 21.37 12.38 -0.16
N ASP A 103 22.28 12.68 0.77
CA ASP A 103 22.63 14.05 1.20
C ASP A 103 23.05 15.02 0.06
N LYS A 104 23.25 14.50 -1.15
CA LYS A 104 23.65 15.24 -2.35
C LYS A 104 22.49 15.64 -3.25
N ASP A 105 21.39 14.91 -3.21
CA ASP A 105 20.18 15.28 -3.94
C ASP A 105 19.18 15.77 -2.90
N ASP A 106 18.87 17.07 -2.93
CA ASP A 106 17.83 17.74 -2.13
C ASP A 106 16.42 17.27 -2.55
N ALA A 107 16.30 15.98 -2.83
CA ALA A 107 15.18 15.35 -3.49
C ALA A 107 14.15 14.99 -2.42
N PRO A 108 12.89 15.41 -2.59
CA PRO A 108 11.86 15.18 -1.58
C PRO A 108 11.65 13.68 -1.35
N SER A 109 11.16 13.35 -0.16
CA SER A 109 10.59 12.03 0.17
C SER A 109 9.71 11.51 -0.98
N ARG A 110 9.77 10.21 -1.26
CA ARG A 110 9.00 9.57 -2.35
C ARG A 110 8.41 8.24 -1.89
N LEU A 111 7.13 8.06 -2.19
CA LEU A 111 6.47 6.77 -2.18
C LEU A 111 6.42 6.26 -3.62
N VAL A 112 7.01 5.09 -3.88
CA VAL A 112 7.04 4.46 -5.20
C VAL A 112 6.24 3.16 -5.14
N ARG A 113 5.25 3.06 -6.02
CA ARG A 113 4.41 1.88 -6.20
C ARG A 113 4.53 1.42 -7.65
N ARG A 114 5.09 0.24 -7.89
CA ARG A 114 5.30 -0.31 -9.23
C ARG A 114 4.49 -1.57 -9.44
N LEU A 115 3.60 -1.52 -10.42
CA LEU A 115 2.74 -2.63 -10.79
C LEU A 115 3.25 -3.34 -12.05
N THR A 116 3.33 -4.66 -12.02
CA THR A 116 3.73 -5.49 -13.15
C THR A 116 2.77 -6.66 -13.30
N CYS A 117 2.13 -6.81 -14.47
CA CYS A 117 1.45 -8.05 -14.83
C CYS A 117 2.49 -9.03 -15.40
N THR A 118 2.86 -10.05 -14.62
CA THR A 118 3.90 -11.02 -14.99
C THR A 118 3.38 -12.15 -15.88
N ARG A 119 2.07 -12.38 -15.88
CA ARG A 119 1.39 -13.36 -16.73
C ARG A 119 -0.05 -12.93 -16.99
N GLY A 120 -0.53 -13.15 -18.22
CA GLY A 120 -1.93 -12.92 -18.58
C GLY A 120 -2.27 -11.44 -18.69
N SER A 121 -3.53 -11.11 -18.41
CA SER A 121 -4.05 -9.74 -18.39
C SER A 121 -4.99 -9.57 -17.20
N ALA A 122 -4.88 -8.44 -16.51
CA ALA A 122 -5.72 -8.12 -15.37
C ALA A 122 -6.20 -6.67 -15.48
N THR A 123 -7.44 -6.43 -15.07
CA THR A 123 -7.94 -5.08 -14.79
C THR A 123 -7.47 -4.69 -13.40
N VAL A 124 -7.02 -3.47 -13.22
CA VAL A 124 -6.51 -2.99 -11.94
C VAL A 124 -7.21 -1.69 -11.59
N ARG A 125 -7.73 -1.62 -10.37
CA ARG A 125 -8.32 -0.40 -9.82
C ARG A 125 -7.27 0.33 -9.00
N VAL A 126 -7.08 1.61 -9.32
CA VAL A 126 -6.20 2.50 -8.56
C VAL A 126 -7.04 3.61 -7.95
N ARG A 127 -6.95 3.80 -6.64
CA ARG A 127 -7.64 4.88 -5.93
C ARG A 127 -6.69 5.56 -4.97
N CYS A 128 -6.38 6.83 -5.24
CA CYS A 128 -5.68 7.69 -4.30
C CYS A 128 -6.70 8.67 -3.71
N ALA A 129 -6.95 8.54 -2.41
CA ALA A 129 -7.92 9.34 -1.67
C ALA A 129 -7.24 9.93 -0.43
N PRO A 130 -6.31 10.89 -0.60
CA PRO A 130 -5.63 11.55 0.51
C PRO A 130 -6.62 12.37 1.33
N ARG A 131 -6.37 12.44 2.63
CA ARG A 131 -7.13 13.24 3.58
C ARG A 131 -6.14 14.02 4.41
N PHE A 132 -5.82 15.20 3.90
CA PHE A 132 -5.31 16.28 4.71
C PHE A 132 -6.52 16.80 5.49
N ASP A 133 -6.40 16.88 6.82
CA ASP A 133 -7.35 17.49 7.75
C ASP A 133 -8.87 17.22 7.54
#